data_AF-A0A1W1BCD9-F1
#
_entry.id   AF-A0A1W1BCD9-F1
#
_cell.length_a   1.000
_cell.length_b   1.000
_cell.length_c   1.000
_cell.angle_alpha   90.00
_cell.angle_beta   90.00
_cell.angle_gamma   90.00
#
_symmetry.space_group_name_H-M   'P 1'
#
loop_
_entity.id
_entity.type
_entity.pdbx_description
1 polymer ?
#
loop_
_entity_poly.entity_id
_entity_poly.type
_entity_poly.pdbx_seq_one_letter_code
_entity_poly.pdbx_strand_id
1 'polypeptide(L)'
;MQHDFDASIETQEGISKVFAIGDSVAMQGPDWRAKQGHVAEVMARNVAYNIKQMELGLDARKGYEEHINILCVMDSGDGAAFVYRDHKGGKMIPMPIVGHWLKKGWGWYCRNSKLGKIPRIPGM
;
A
#
# COMPACT_ATOMS: atom_id res chain seq x y z
N MET A 1 -3.35 -16.15 15.85
CA MET A 1 -4.80 -16.17 15.55
C MET A 1 -4.94 -15.86 14.07
N GLN A 2 -5.22 -16.87 13.24
CA GLN A 2 -5.49 -16.68 11.82
C GLN A 2 -6.91 -16.10 11.75
N HIS A 3 -7.05 -14.82 11.38
CA HIS A 3 -8.36 -14.21 11.22
C HIS A 3 -8.98 -14.78 9.94
N ASP A 4 -10.13 -15.46 10.05
CA ASP A 4 -10.91 -15.86 8.89
C ASP A 4 -11.60 -14.61 8.34
N PHE A 5 -11.14 -14.13 7.18
CA PHE A 5 -11.67 -12.93 6.53
C PHE A 5 -12.99 -13.16 5.81
N ASP A 6 -13.39 -14.43 5.63
CA ASP A 6 -14.63 -14.83 4.98
C ASP A 6 -15.75 -15.08 6.00
N ALA A 7 -15.39 -15.42 7.24
CA ALA A 7 -16.29 -15.49 8.38
C ALA A 7 -16.68 -14.08 8.87
N SER A 8 -17.69 -13.47 8.24
CA SER A 8 -18.57 -12.60 9.02
C SER A 8 -19.28 -13.47 10.05
N ILE A 9 -19.53 -12.95 11.26
CA ILE A 9 -20.54 -13.53 12.15
C ILE A 9 -21.88 -13.38 11.40
N GLU A 10 -22.18 -14.31 10.50
CA GLU A 10 -23.40 -14.35 9.66
C GLU A 10 -24.66 -14.61 10.49
N THR A 11 -24.53 -14.75 11.82
CA THR A 11 -25.60 -15.09 12.75
C THR A 11 -26.34 -13.90 13.37
N GLN A 12 -26.14 -12.67 12.88
CA GLN A 12 -27.02 -11.53 13.22
C GLN A 12 -27.52 -10.85 11.95
N GLU A 13 -28.84 -10.75 11.80
CA GLU A 13 -29.46 -10.01 10.71
C GLU A 13 -28.89 -8.59 10.63
N GLY A 14 -28.30 -8.23 9.49
CA GLY A 14 -27.81 -6.88 9.20
C GLY A 14 -26.29 -6.65 9.23
N ILE A 15 -25.45 -7.67 9.44
CA ILE A 15 -23.98 -7.50 9.38
C ILE A 15 -23.50 -7.59 7.93
N SER A 16 -23.02 -6.46 7.38
CA SER A 16 -22.36 -6.41 6.06
C SER A 16 -20.88 -6.81 6.16
N LYS A 17 -20.32 -7.39 5.09
CA LYS A 17 -18.87 -7.63 5.00
C LYS A 17 -18.13 -6.29 4.91
N VAL A 18 -17.30 -5.98 5.91
CA VAL A 18 -16.57 -4.70 6.01
C VAL A 18 -15.09 -4.93 5.72
N PHE A 19 -14.52 -4.08 4.88
CA PHE A 19 -13.10 -4.11 4.51
C PHE A 19 -12.43 -2.78 4.89
N ALA A 20 -11.21 -2.85 5.42
CA ALA A 20 -10.38 -1.69 5.72
C ALA A 20 -9.08 -1.76 4.93
N ILE A 21 -8.62 -0.61 4.42
CA ILE A 21 -7.35 -0.49 3.67
C ILE A 21 -6.60 0.77 4.09
N GLY A 22 -5.28 0.78 3.87
CA GLY A 22 -4.45 1.96 4.12
C GLY A 22 -4.25 2.26 5.60
N ASP A 23 -4.23 3.55 5.95
CA ASP A 23 -3.76 3.98 7.26
C ASP A 23 -4.64 3.55 8.44
N SER A 24 -5.90 3.19 8.19
CA SER A 24 -6.84 2.71 9.21
C SER A 24 -6.60 1.27 9.66
N VAL A 25 -5.85 0.46 8.91
CA VAL A 25 -5.73 -0.98 9.18
C VAL A 25 -4.80 -1.30 10.35
N ALA A 26 -5.13 -2.33 11.12
CA ALA A 26 -4.19 -3.01 11.99
C ALA A 26 -3.26 -3.88 11.14
N MET A 27 -2.22 -3.26 10.57
CA MET A 27 -1.31 -3.91 9.63
C MET A 27 -0.51 -5.02 10.34
N GLN A 28 -0.47 -6.21 9.75
CA GLN A 28 0.38 -7.32 10.16
C GLN A 28 1.74 -7.23 9.45
N GLY A 29 2.74 -7.96 9.97
CA GLY A 29 4.09 -7.99 9.44
C GLY A 29 5.15 -7.57 10.46
N PRO A 30 6.37 -7.21 10.01
CA PRO A 30 7.51 -6.95 10.89
C PRO A 30 7.32 -5.69 11.74
N ASP A 31 8.02 -5.57 12.86
CA ASP A 31 7.87 -4.44 13.80
C ASP A 31 8.19 -3.07 13.17
N TRP A 32 9.07 -3.06 12.16
CA TRP A 32 9.46 -1.85 11.44
C TRP A 32 8.48 -1.44 10.33
N ARG A 33 7.40 -2.19 10.10
CA ARG A 33 6.43 -1.90 9.04
C ARG A 33 5.88 -0.47 9.16
N ALA A 34 5.74 0.19 8.01
CA ALA A 34 5.16 1.52 7.93
C ALA A 34 3.89 1.49 7.07
N LYS A 35 2.88 2.28 7.46
CA LYS A 35 1.69 2.50 6.64
C LYS A 35 2.07 3.48 5.54
N GLN A 36 2.10 3.00 4.29
CA GLN A 36 2.58 3.76 3.14
C GLN A 36 1.60 3.71 1.98
N GLY A 37 1.60 4.76 1.17
CA GLY A 37 0.70 4.89 0.02
C GLY A 37 0.82 3.75 -1.00
N HIS A 38 2.02 3.22 -1.22
CA HIS A 38 2.20 2.09 -2.15
C HIS A 38 1.55 0.80 -1.62
N VAL A 39 1.69 0.53 -0.31
CA VAL A 39 1.03 -0.63 0.32
C VAL A 39 -0.48 -0.43 0.33
N ALA A 40 -0.96 0.79 0.60
CA ALA A 40 -2.39 1.11 0.53
C ALA A 40 -2.99 0.87 -0.87
N GLU A 41 -2.22 1.14 -1.93
CA GLU A 41 -2.63 0.85 -3.30
C GLU A 41 -2.68 -0.66 -3.61
N VAL A 42 -1.70 -1.42 -3.11
CA VAL A 42 -1.73 -2.90 -3.15
C VAL A 42 -2.94 -3.44 -2.39
N MET A 43 -3.20 -2.94 -1.18
CA MET A 43 -4.37 -3.31 -0.37
C MET A 43 -5.68 -3.03 -1.13
N ALA A 44 -5.82 -1.86 -1.76
CA ALA A 44 -7.01 -1.52 -2.55
C ALA A 44 -7.24 -2.50 -3.70
N ARG A 45 -6.20 -2.80 -4.48
CA ARG A 45 -6.26 -3.77 -5.59
C ARG A 45 -6.61 -5.18 -5.10
N ASN A 46 -6.00 -5.62 -4.01
CA ASN A 46 -6.20 -6.96 -3.48
C ASN A 46 -7.59 -7.10 -2.86
N VAL A 47 -8.08 -6.09 -2.14
CA VAL A 47 -9.45 -6.08 -1.62
C VAL A 47 -10.47 -6.12 -2.76
N ALA A 48 -10.30 -5.31 -3.80
CA ALA A 48 -11.20 -5.35 -4.97
C ALA A 48 -11.20 -6.73 -5.65
N TYR A 49 -10.03 -7.36 -5.77
CA TYR A 49 -9.92 -8.73 -6.28
C TYR A 49 -10.62 -9.74 -5.36
N ASN A 50 -10.39 -9.66 -4.05
CA ASN A 50 -10.96 -10.59 -3.07
C ASN A 50 -12.49 -10.49 -3.03
N ILE A 51 -13.05 -9.27 -3.03
CA ILE A 51 -14.51 -9.03 -3.10
C ILE A 51 -15.09 -9.73 -4.33
N LYS A 52 -14.46 -9.55 -5.51
CA LYS A 52 -14.90 -10.21 -6.74
C LYS A 52 -14.82 -11.75 -6.64
N GLN A 53 -13.78 -12.31 -6.01
CA GLN A 53 -13.69 -13.76 -5.82
C GLN A 53 -14.79 -14.27 -4.88
N MET A 54 -15.11 -13.53 -3.83
CA MET A 54 -16.19 -13.85 -2.90
C MET A 54 -17.57 -13.81 -3.60
N GLU A 55 -17.83 -12.81 -4.44
CA GLU A 55 -19.06 -12.73 -5.24
C GLU A 55 -19.21 -13.91 -6.21
N LEU A 56 -18.10 -14.47 -6.68
CA LEU A 56 -18.06 -15.64 -7.57
C LEU A 56 -18.06 -16.98 -6.81
N GLY A 57 -18.06 -16.98 -5.47
CA GLY A 57 -17.98 -18.20 -4.66
C GLY A 57 -16.64 -18.93 -4.77
N LEU A 58 -15.56 -18.20 -5.09
CA LEU A 58 -14.21 -18.74 -5.22
C LEU A 58 -13.38 -18.45 -3.97
N ASP A 59 -12.48 -19.37 -3.61
CA ASP A 59 -11.64 -19.26 -2.40
C ASP A 59 -10.33 -18.49 -2.62
N ALA A 60 -10.04 -18.05 -3.85
CA ALA A 60 -8.80 -17.34 -4.15
C ALA A 60 -8.75 -15.98 -3.40
N ARG A 61 -7.67 -15.75 -2.65
CA ARG A 61 -7.42 -14.50 -1.92
C ARG A 61 -6.01 -13.99 -2.17
N LYS A 62 -5.84 -12.66 -2.14
CA LYS A 62 -4.54 -11.97 -2.20
C LYS A 62 -4.27 -11.21 -0.90
N GLY A 63 -3.07 -11.38 -0.36
CA GLY A 63 -2.55 -10.64 0.79
C GLY A 63 -1.60 -9.51 0.37
N TYR A 64 -1.23 -8.65 1.31
CA TYR A 64 -0.30 -7.53 1.08
C TYR A 64 1.11 -7.78 1.65
N GLU A 65 1.32 -8.89 2.37
CA GLU A 65 2.54 -9.16 3.15
C GLU A 65 3.81 -9.13 2.31
N GLU A 66 3.78 -9.74 1.12
CA GLU A 66 4.91 -9.77 0.18
C GLU A 66 5.30 -8.38 -0.35
N HIS A 67 4.40 -7.40 -0.23
CA HIS A 67 4.61 -6.03 -0.67
C HIS A 67 5.05 -5.11 0.48
N ILE A 68 5.23 -5.62 1.70
CA ILE A 68 5.68 -4.82 2.84
C ILE A 68 7.16 -4.46 2.66
N ASN A 69 7.40 -3.20 2.34
CA ASN A 69 8.69 -2.56 2.41
C ASN A 69 8.50 -1.12 2.89
N ILE A 70 9.59 -0.48 3.33
CA ILE A 70 9.65 0.96 3.48
C ILE A 70 10.28 1.51 2.20
N LEU A 71 9.54 2.35 1.48
CA LEU A 71 10.05 3.13 0.37
C LEU A 71 9.69 4.59 0.60
N CYS A 72 10.67 5.43 0.90
CA CYS A 72 10.42 6.83 1.24
C CYS A 72 11.49 7.76 0.67
N VAL A 73 11.04 8.89 0.11
CA VAL A 73 11.88 10.07 -0.13
C VAL A 73 11.56 11.06 0.99
N MET A 74 12.49 11.21 1.93
CA MET A 74 12.44 12.18 3.03
C MET A 74 13.08 13.47 2.53
N ASP A 75 12.26 14.46 2.19
CA ASP A 75 12.70 15.77 1.69
C ASP A 75 12.82 16.75 2.86
N SER A 76 13.99 17.35 3.03
CA SER A 76 14.30 18.36 4.06
C SER A 76 14.23 19.79 3.53
N GLY A 77 13.98 19.98 2.23
CA GLY A 77 13.88 21.29 1.57
C GLY A 77 15.17 21.76 0.89
N ASP A 78 16.33 21.48 1.47
CA ASP A 78 17.67 21.75 0.91
C ASP A 78 18.40 20.46 0.45
N GLY A 79 17.78 19.31 0.67
CA GLY A 79 18.22 17.99 0.26
C GLY A 79 17.19 16.94 0.62
N ALA A 80 17.46 15.69 0.32
CA ALA A 80 16.61 14.56 0.67
C ALA A 80 17.43 13.30 1.03
N ALA A 81 16.73 12.31 1.57
CA ALA A 81 17.24 10.96 1.71
C ALA A 81 16.26 9.97 1.08
N PHE A 82 16.79 9.08 0.25
CA PHE A 82 16.06 7.91 -0.21
C PHE A 82 16.24 6.78 0.80
N VAL A 83 15.15 6.36 1.41
CA VAL A 83 15.12 5.30 2.41
C VAL A 83 14.39 4.11 1.80
N TYR A 84 15.09 2.97 1.76
CA TYR A 84 14.52 1.70 1.38
C TYR A 84 14.76 0.68 2.49
N ARG A 85 13.74 -0.10 2.87
CA ARG A 85 13.90 -1.22 3.81
C ARG A 85 12.97 -2.36 3.43
N ASP A 86 13.50 -3.57 3.41
CA ASP A 86 12.74 -4.80 3.27
C ASP A 86 13.18 -5.83 4.33
N HIS A 87 12.74 -7.08 4.18
CA HIS A 87 13.15 -8.18 5.05
C HIS A 87 14.64 -8.53 4.97
N LYS A 88 15.33 -8.17 3.88
CA LYS A 88 16.75 -8.45 3.66
C LYS A 88 17.65 -7.37 4.24
N GLY A 89 17.14 -6.15 4.42
CA GLY A 89 17.88 -5.08 5.08
C GLY A 89 17.35 -3.68 4.76
N GLY A 90 18.10 -2.66 5.17
CA GLY A 90 17.78 -1.25 4.94
C GLY A 90 18.93 -0.50 4.28
N LYS A 91 18.59 0.45 3.41
CA LYS A 91 19.53 1.37 2.76
C LYS A 91 19.01 2.79 2.91
N MET A 92 19.92 3.71 3.21
CA MET A 92 19.66 5.14 3.18
C MET A 92 20.67 5.77 2.23
N ILE A 93 20.18 6.37 1.15
CA ILE A 93 21.00 7.01 0.13
C ILE A 93 20.74 8.52 0.24
N PRO A 94 21.72 9.33 0.65
CA PRO A 94 21.57 10.77 0.63
C PRO A 94 21.43 11.24 -0.82
N MET A 95 20.38 12.00 -1.08
CA MET A 95 20.11 12.64 -2.36
C MET A 95 20.05 14.13 -2.08
N PRO A 96 21.08 14.94 -2.37
CA PRO A 96 21.06 16.38 -2.11
C PRO A 96 20.00 17.08 -2.98
N ILE A 97 20.31 18.19 -3.65
CA ILE A 97 19.33 19.00 -4.41
C ILE A 97 18.38 18.18 -5.30
N VAL A 98 18.85 17.08 -5.89
CA VAL A 98 18.07 16.16 -6.75
C VAL A 98 16.84 15.57 -6.05
N GLY A 99 16.93 15.25 -4.76
CA GLY A 99 15.85 14.59 -4.04
C GLY A 99 14.61 15.47 -3.85
N HIS A 100 14.81 16.78 -3.67
CA HIS A 100 13.72 17.76 -3.59
C HIS A 100 12.91 17.81 -4.90
N TRP A 101 13.61 17.87 -6.04
CA TRP A 101 12.97 17.86 -7.36
C TRP A 101 12.24 16.55 -7.63
N LEU A 102 12.83 15.41 -7.23
CA LEU A 102 12.19 14.11 -7.31
C LEU A 102 10.88 14.09 -6.53
N LYS A 103 10.86 14.62 -5.31
CA LYS A 103 9.65 14.68 -4.46
C LYS A 103 8.55 15.52 -5.10
N LYS A 104 8.88 16.71 -5.63
CA LYS A 104 7.94 17.58 -6.35
C LYS A 104 7.40 16.92 -7.62
N GLY A 105 8.30 16.34 -8.43
CA GLY A 105 7.94 15.62 -9.65
C GLY A 105 7.02 14.43 -9.38
N TRP A 106 7.33 13.65 -8.33
CA TRP A 106 6.49 12.55 -7.88
C TRP A 106 5.10 13.01 -7.45
N GLY A 107 5.00 14.12 -6.70
CA GLY A 107 3.71 14.70 -6.31
C GLY A 107 2.85 15.10 -7.52
N TRP A 108 3.46 15.75 -8.53
CA TRP A 108 2.78 16.08 -9.78
C TRP A 108 2.33 14.82 -10.54
N TYR A 109 3.21 13.83 -10.67
CA TYR A 109 2.90 12.58 -11.37
C TYR A 109 1.77 11.80 -10.68
N CYS A 110 1.83 11.61 -9.35
CA CYS A 110 0.80 10.92 -8.60
C CYS A 110 -0.56 11.61 -8.72
N ARG A 111 -0.58 12.95 -8.70
CA ARG A 111 -1.81 13.72 -8.89
C ARG A 111 -2.43 13.48 -10.27
N ASN A 112 -1.63 13.59 -11.33
CA ASN A 112 -2.15 13.48 -12.69
C ASN A 112 -2.50 12.04 -13.08
N SER A 113 -1.72 11.06 -12.62
CA SER A 113 -1.97 9.64 -12.91
C SER A 113 -3.20 9.10 -12.16
N LYS A 114 -3.46 9.57 -10.93
CA LYS A 114 -4.69 9.22 -10.18
C LYS A 114 -5.94 9.88 -10.76
N LEU A 115 -5.82 11.04 -11.40
CA LEU A 115 -6.92 11.72 -12.09
C LEU A 115 -7.12 11.21 -13.54
N GLY A 116 -6.39 10.19 -13.97
CA GLY A 116 -6.49 9.64 -15.33
C GLY A 116 -5.98 10.57 -16.44
N LYS A 117 -5.27 11.65 -16.10
CA LYS A 117 -4.74 12.62 -17.08
C LYS A 117 -3.49 12.14 -17.80
N ILE A 118 -2.74 11.24 -17.18
CA ILE A 118 -1.55 10.60 -17.75
C ILE A 118 -1.58 9.10 -17.44
N PRO A 119 -1.02 8.25 -18.31
CA PRO A 119 -0.95 6.81 -18.07
C PRO A 119 -0.09 6.50 -16.84
N ARG A 120 -0.45 5.43 -16.13
CA ARG A 120 0.36 4.92 -15.02
C ARG A 120 1.55 4.13 -15.55
N ILE A 121 2.70 4.31 -14.92
CA ILE A 121 3.89 3.51 -15.15
C ILE A 121 3.56 2.04 -14.87
N PRO A 122 3.82 1.11 -15.81
CA PRO A 122 3.54 -0.31 -15.62
C PRO A 122 4.28 -0.86 -14.40
N GLY A 123 3.60 -1.63 -13.56
CA GLY A 123 4.18 -2.22 -12.35
C GLY A 123 4.05 -1.38 -11.08
N MET A 124 3.44 -0.19 -11.16
CA MET A 124 2.97 0.60 -10.02
C MET A 124 1.47 0.41 -9.80
#